data_AF-A0A1E5RYV9-F1
#
_entry.id   AF-A0A1E5RYV9-F1
#
_cell.length_a   1.000
_cell.length_b   1.000
_cell.length_c   1.000
_cell.angle_alpha   90.00
_cell.angle_beta   90.00
_cell.angle_gamma   90.00
#
_symmetry.space_group_name_H-M   'P 1'
#
loop_
_entity.id
_entity.type
_entity.pdbx_description
1 polymer ?
#
loop_
_entity_poly.entity_id
_entity_poly.type
_entity_poly.pdbx_seq_one_letter_code
_entity_poly.pdbx_strand_id
1 'polypeptide(L)'
;MIALTTSGDINVAFLIQNIKQWFTEGVESGAYWKQLMFALENIEAVFDNEDISKIFALLIEQKINDVGYEIKATDSINQKDAKTILFHHAVHYKSPEYFKIALEMFDNFINNKVDIEPLFRDTVLSAAALNGSSTNYNLLFDIYKKGNEYSVGALKALAKFDDLVLMKNTFDHINSKRIYTQDVFDILEAMSTYNPNGSKMMWEWITNSWDSITKEYPPDLKPFQHVIRSFTNGFSKQSEYLEIQQFFKDKDTKGFDMILAQSLETIKYRYEWYSRDINVLHQYLESLTNK
;
A
#
# COMPACT_ATOMS: atom_id res chain seq x y z
N MET A 1 -5.91 -17.20 -10.38
CA MET A 1 -4.96 -17.81 -9.43
C MET A 1 -5.16 -17.28 -8.02
N ILE A 2 -5.07 -15.97 -7.77
CA ILE A 2 -5.44 -15.40 -6.45
C ILE A 2 -6.84 -15.86 -6.06
N ALA A 3 -7.86 -15.64 -6.91
CA ALA A 3 -9.24 -16.07 -6.66
C ALA A 3 -9.45 -17.58 -6.41
N LEU A 4 -8.56 -18.43 -6.93
CA LEU A 4 -8.60 -19.88 -6.68
C LEU A 4 -7.90 -20.25 -5.36
N THR A 5 -6.87 -19.47 -5.02
CA THR A 5 -6.21 -19.61 -3.72
C THR A 5 -7.15 -19.11 -2.63
N THR A 6 -7.89 -18.03 -2.90
CA THR A 6 -8.86 -17.47 -1.98
C THR A 6 -9.99 -18.47 -1.69
N SER A 7 -10.59 -19.07 -2.72
CA SER A 7 -11.66 -20.08 -2.58
C SER A 7 -11.19 -21.40 -1.96
N GLY A 8 -9.88 -21.67 -1.92
CA GLY A 8 -9.31 -22.91 -1.41
C GLY A 8 -9.17 -24.02 -2.46
N ASP A 9 -9.37 -23.70 -3.75
CA ASP A 9 -9.14 -24.63 -4.87
C ASP A 9 -7.64 -24.94 -5.05
N ILE A 10 -6.77 -24.01 -4.65
CA ILE A 10 -5.31 -24.19 -4.55
C ILE A 10 -4.80 -23.57 -3.24
N ASN A 11 -3.62 -24.00 -2.78
CA ASN A 11 -3.00 -23.45 -1.56
C ASN A 11 -2.00 -22.32 -1.86
N VAL A 12 -1.68 -21.52 -0.84
CA VAL A 12 -0.75 -20.39 -0.95
C VAL A 12 0.65 -20.79 -1.42
N ALA A 13 1.15 -21.96 -1.04
CA ALA A 13 2.47 -22.42 -1.49
C ALA A 13 2.52 -22.62 -3.01
N PHE A 14 1.45 -23.17 -3.60
CA PHE A 14 1.31 -23.30 -5.05
C PHE A 14 1.23 -21.93 -5.73
N LEU A 15 0.51 -20.97 -5.14
CA LEU A 15 0.47 -19.60 -5.65
C LEU A 15 1.86 -18.96 -5.67
N ILE A 16 2.61 -19.06 -4.57
CA ILE A 16 3.98 -18.52 -4.46
C ILE A 16 4.92 -19.18 -5.48
N GLN A 17 4.82 -20.49 -5.69
CA GLN A 17 5.61 -21.19 -6.72
C GLN A 17 5.32 -20.68 -8.13
N ASN A 18 4.05 -20.45 -8.47
CA ASN A 18 3.67 -19.89 -9.77
C ASN A 18 4.15 -18.44 -9.92
N ILE A 19 4.03 -17.62 -8.87
CA ILE A 19 4.56 -16.25 -8.85
C ILE A 19 6.05 -16.26 -9.17
N LYS A 20 6.85 -17.12 -8.51
CA LYS A 20 8.28 -17.26 -8.80
C LYS A 20 8.54 -17.57 -10.28
N GLN A 21 7.73 -18.45 -10.88
CA GLN A 21 7.85 -18.77 -12.30
C GLN A 21 7.48 -17.56 -13.19
N TRP A 22 6.40 -16.85 -12.89
CA TRP A 22 5.95 -15.68 -13.65
C TRP A 22 6.99 -14.55 -13.70
N PHE A 23 7.74 -14.34 -12.62
CA PHE A 23 8.87 -13.40 -12.62
C PHE A 23 9.98 -13.74 -13.64
N THR A 24 10.09 -15.01 -14.05
CA THR A 24 11.07 -15.45 -15.06
C THR A 24 10.57 -15.24 -16.50
N GLU A 25 9.29 -14.91 -16.69
CA GLU A 25 8.73 -14.69 -18.02
C GLU A 25 9.23 -13.35 -18.61
N GLY A 26 9.47 -13.33 -19.92
CA GLY A 26 9.88 -12.14 -20.67
C GLY A 26 8.72 -11.17 -20.97
N VAL A 27 7.82 -10.95 -20.02
CA VAL A 27 6.61 -10.15 -20.23
C VAL A 27 6.88 -8.67 -19.98
N GLU A 28 6.70 -7.85 -21.02
CA GLU A 28 6.89 -6.40 -20.96
C GLU A 28 5.60 -5.61 -20.67
N SER A 29 4.48 -6.30 -20.37
CA SER A 29 3.18 -5.64 -20.17
C SER A 29 3.06 -4.99 -18.79
N GLY A 30 2.80 -3.68 -18.74
CA GLY A 30 2.51 -2.99 -17.47
C GLY A 30 1.31 -3.58 -16.72
N ALA A 31 0.26 -4.01 -17.44
CA ALA A 31 -0.92 -4.63 -16.83
C ALA A 31 -0.59 -5.97 -16.16
N TYR A 32 0.35 -6.74 -16.72
CA TYR A 32 0.84 -7.98 -16.13
C TYR A 32 1.53 -7.71 -14.79
N TRP A 33 2.47 -6.75 -14.77
CA TRP A 33 3.17 -6.39 -13.54
C TRP A 33 2.23 -5.83 -12.48
N LYS A 34 1.24 -5.01 -12.84
CA LYS A 34 0.20 -4.54 -11.89
C LYS A 34 -0.55 -5.70 -11.24
N GLN A 35 -0.96 -6.70 -12.01
CA GLN A 35 -1.65 -7.87 -11.45
C GLN A 35 -0.73 -8.73 -10.57
N LEU A 36 0.54 -8.85 -10.94
CA LEU A 36 1.51 -9.60 -10.15
C LEU A 36 1.79 -8.91 -8.82
N MET A 37 2.03 -7.60 -8.81
CA MET A 37 2.23 -6.84 -7.57
C MET A 37 1.00 -6.90 -6.66
N PHE A 38 -0.21 -6.77 -7.23
CA PHE A 38 -1.45 -6.96 -6.49
C PHE A 38 -1.52 -8.36 -5.84
N ALA A 39 -1.01 -9.41 -6.50
CA ALA A 39 -0.93 -10.74 -5.91
C ALA A 39 -0.01 -10.78 -4.68
N LEU A 40 1.16 -10.13 -4.77
CA LEU A 40 2.12 -10.05 -3.67
C LEU A 40 1.50 -9.32 -2.47
N GLU A 41 0.96 -8.13 -2.71
CA GLU A 41 0.32 -7.29 -1.68
C GLU A 41 -0.80 -8.04 -0.96
N ASN A 42 -1.62 -8.83 -1.68
CA ASN A 42 -2.68 -9.63 -1.05
C ASN A 42 -2.13 -10.76 -0.17
N ILE A 43 -1.03 -11.41 -0.57
CA ILE A 43 -0.38 -12.42 0.27
C ILE A 43 0.20 -11.76 1.52
N GLU A 44 0.92 -10.63 1.36
CA GLU A 44 1.52 -9.91 2.49
C GLU A 44 0.47 -9.39 3.47
N ALA A 45 -0.64 -8.83 2.98
CA ALA A 45 -1.74 -8.35 3.83
C ALA A 45 -2.40 -9.46 4.67
N VAL A 46 -2.34 -10.71 4.21
CA VAL A 46 -2.98 -11.85 4.89
C VAL A 46 -2.03 -12.57 5.82
N PHE A 47 -0.80 -12.81 5.38
CA PHE A 47 0.15 -13.63 6.12
C PHE A 47 1.15 -12.85 6.97
N ASP A 48 1.41 -11.57 6.65
CA ASP A 48 2.32 -10.68 7.40
C ASP A 48 3.62 -11.41 7.84
N ASN A 49 4.31 -12.01 6.86
CA ASN A 49 5.43 -12.91 7.10
C ASN A 49 6.71 -12.39 6.44
N GLU A 50 7.75 -12.15 7.26
CA GLU A 50 9.01 -11.54 6.82
C GLU A 50 9.74 -12.36 5.75
N ASP A 51 9.68 -13.69 5.79
CA ASP A 51 10.36 -14.55 4.81
C ASP A 51 9.69 -14.47 3.44
N ILE A 52 8.36 -14.31 3.39
CA ILE A 52 7.65 -14.03 2.14
C ILE A 52 8.12 -12.69 1.56
N SER A 53 8.14 -11.64 2.38
CA SER A 53 8.57 -10.31 1.94
C SER A 53 10.01 -10.33 1.42
N LYS A 54 10.91 -11.10 2.04
CA LYS A 54 12.27 -11.32 1.52
C LYS A 54 12.28 -12.02 0.17
N ILE A 55 11.46 -13.06 -0.03
CA ILE A 55 11.35 -13.75 -1.32
C ILE A 55 10.87 -12.78 -2.39
N PHE A 56 9.85 -11.97 -2.10
CA PHE A 56 9.29 -11.01 -3.05
C PHE A 56 10.29 -9.90 -3.39
N ALA A 57 10.98 -9.36 -2.38
CA ALA A 57 12.06 -8.39 -2.57
C ALA A 57 13.14 -8.93 -3.53
N LEU A 58 13.57 -10.18 -3.33
CA LEU A 58 14.58 -10.82 -4.19
C LEU A 58 14.10 -11.01 -5.63
N LEU A 59 12.84 -11.44 -5.84
CA LEU A 59 12.26 -11.60 -7.17
C LEU A 59 12.20 -10.26 -7.93
N ILE A 60 11.79 -9.21 -7.23
CA ILE A 60 11.70 -7.86 -7.79
C ILE A 60 13.09 -7.33 -8.13
N GLU A 61 14.05 -7.44 -7.21
CA GLU A 61 15.43 -7.03 -7.42
C GLU A 61 16.07 -7.73 -8.62
N GLN A 62 15.94 -9.06 -8.71
CA GLN A 62 16.42 -9.83 -9.86
C GLN A 62 15.80 -9.34 -11.16
N LYS A 63 14.49 -9.07 -11.16
CA LYS A 63 13.79 -8.68 -12.38
C LYS A 63 14.12 -7.27 -12.84
N ILE A 64 14.23 -6.32 -11.92
CA ILE A 64 14.62 -4.96 -12.29
C ILE A 64 16.09 -4.90 -12.75
N ASN A 65 16.98 -5.76 -12.25
CA ASN A 65 18.35 -5.88 -12.73
C ASN A 65 18.42 -6.40 -14.18
N ASP A 66 17.50 -7.27 -14.57
CA ASP A 66 17.35 -7.78 -15.94
C ASP A 66 16.77 -6.70 -16.90
N VAL A 67 15.70 -6.03 -16.48
CA VAL A 67 14.94 -5.08 -17.33
C VAL A 67 15.57 -3.68 -17.37
N GLY A 68 16.18 -3.25 -16.27
CA GLY A 68 16.63 -1.88 -16.02
C GLY A 68 15.48 -0.91 -15.70
N TYR A 69 15.77 0.14 -14.93
CA TYR A 69 14.76 1.14 -14.55
C TYR A 69 14.66 2.31 -15.55
N GLU A 70 15.72 2.66 -16.27
CA GLU A 70 15.77 3.86 -17.11
C GLU A 70 14.69 3.91 -18.20
N ILE A 71 13.94 5.01 -18.23
CA ILE A 71 12.93 5.31 -19.26
C ILE A 71 13.63 5.86 -20.51
N LYS A 72 13.55 5.12 -21.62
CA LYS A 72 14.15 5.52 -22.90
C LYS A 72 13.09 6.07 -23.84
N ALA A 73 13.50 6.97 -24.74
CA ALA A 73 12.61 7.51 -25.77
C ALA A 73 12.06 6.42 -26.72
N THR A 74 12.84 5.35 -26.92
CA THR A 74 12.47 4.20 -27.74
C THR A 74 11.57 3.18 -27.04
N ASP A 75 11.37 3.30 -25.72
CA ASP A 75 10.52 2.37 -24.99
C ASP A 75 9.05 2.53 -25.39
N SER A 76 8.37 1.41 -25.61
CA SER A 76 6.92 1.38 -25.73
C SER A 76 6.24 1.78 -24.41
N ILE A 77 4.96 2.16 -24.48
CA ILE A 77 4.16 2.50 -23.29
C ILE A 77 4.17 1.35 -22.27
N ASN A 78 4.05 0.11 -22.74
CA ASN A 78 4.07 -1.07 -21.87
C ASN A 78 5.41 -1.25 -21.16
N GLN A 79 6.54 -1.05 -21.88
CA GLN A 79 7.87 -1.13 -21.28
C GLN A 79 8.07 -0.02 -20.24
N LYS A 80 7.62 1.21 -20.51
CA LYS A 80 7.69 2.31 -19.54
C LYS A 80 6.89 2.02 -18.27
N ASP A 81 5.67 1.49 -18.43
CA ASP A 81 4.82 1.09 -17.31
C ASP A 81 5.49 -0.02 -16.49
N ALA A 82 6.00 -1.06 -17.15
CA ALA A 82 6.68 -2.18 -16.49
C ALA A 82 7.88 -1.71 -15.67
N LYS A 83 8.75 -0.89 -16.26
CA LYS A 83 9.92 -0.29 -15.57
C LYS A 83 9.51 0.55 -14.38
N THR A 84 8.47 1.36 -14.54
CA THR A 84 7.95 2.23 -13.47
C THR A 84 7.43 1.41 -12.30
N ILE A 85 6.65 0.35 -12.57
CA ILE A 85 6.11 -0.54 -11.53
C ILE A 85 7.25 -1.29 -10.82
N LEU A 86 8.17 -1.90 -11.58
CA LEU A 86 9.29 -2.64 -11.01
C LEU A 86 10.18 -1.72 -10.16
N PHE A 87 10.48 -0.51 -10.63
CA PHE A 87 11.26 0.47 -9.88
C PHE A 87 10.53 0.91 -8.61
N HIS A 88 9.23 1.18 -8.68
CA HIS A 88 8.43 1.49 -7.50
C HIS A 88 8.55 0.41 -6.42
N HIS A 89 8.44 -0.86 -6.81
CA HIS A 89 8.47 -1.96 -5.87
C HIS A 89 9.89 -2.26 -5.38
N ALA A 90 10.92 -2.14 -6.23
CA ALA A 90 12.31 -2.25 -5.80
C ALA A 90 12.65 -1.22 -4.71
N VAL A 91 12.13 0.01 -4.86
CA VAL A 91 12.25 1.07 -3.85
C VAL A 91 11.42 0.75 -2.61
N HIS A 92 10.18 0.26 -2.76
CA HIS A 92 9.32 -0.13 -1.64
C HIS A 92 9.96 -1.21 -0.77
N TYR A 93 10.49 -2.27 -1.37
CA TYR A 93 11.22 -3.34 -0.69
C TYR A 93 12.65 -2.94 -0.29
N LYS A 94 13.04 -1.67 -0.46
CA LYS A 94 14.35 -1.12 -0.09
C LYS A 94 15.53 -1.90 -0.70
N SER A 95 15.41 -2.35 -1.95
CA SER A 95 16.56 -2.92 -2.69
C SER A 95 17.71 -1.90 -2.68
N PRO A 96 18.92 -2.27 -2.22
CA PRO A 96 19.96 -1.29 -1.88
C PRO A 96 20.33 -0.33 -3.02
N GLU A 97 20.42 -0.83 -4.24
CA GLU A 97 20.76 -0.01 -5.41
C GLU A 97 19.64 0.98 -5.77
N TYR A 98 18.42 0.47 -5.99
CA TYR A 98 17.30 1.28 -6.46
C TYR A 98 16.78 2.24 -5.39
N PHE A 99 16.82 1.83 -4.13
CA PHE A 99 16.47 2.71 -3.02
C PHE A 99 17.44 3.89 -2.93
N LYS A 100 18.75 3.64 -3.05
CA LYS A 100 19.76 4.70 -3.09
C LYS A 100 19.55 5.63 -4.29
N ILE A 101 19.29 5.09 -5.48
CA ILE A 101 19.01 5.89 -6.69
C ILE A 101 17.80 6.81 -6.45
N ALA A 102 16.70 6.29 -5.89
CA ALA A 102 15.51 7.09 -5.63
C ALA A 102 15.76 8.20 -4.58
N LEU A 103 16.58 7.94 -3.56
CA LEU A 103 16.99 8.97 -2.59
C LEU A 103 17.88 10.04 -3.23
N GLU A 104 18.83 9.66 -4.08
CA GLU A 104 19.65 10.62 -4.82
C GLU A 104 18.81 11.49 -5.77
N MET A 105 17.76 10.92 -6.40
CA MET A 105 16.79 11.67 -7.19
C MET A 105 16.02 12.69 -6.31
N PHE A 106 15.57 12.27 -5.13
CA PHE A 106 14.87 13.15 -4.19
C PHE A 106 15.78 14.30 -3.74
N ASP A 107 17.01 14.00 -3.36
CA ASP A 107 18.00 15.00 -2.94
C ASP A 107 18.31 16.00 -4.05
N ASN A 108 18.46 15.56 -5.29
CA ASN A 108 18.68 16.45 -6.43
C ASN A 108 17.47 17.36 -6.69
N PHE A 109 16.26 16.81 -6.54
CA PHE A 109 15.02 17.56 -6.69
C PHE A 109 14.85 18.66 -5.64
N ILE A 110 14.98 18.34 -4.35
CA ILE A 110 14.78 19.33 -3.27
C ILE A 110 15.85 20.43 -3.28
N ASN A 111 17.03 20.16 -3.84
CA ASN A 111 18.10 21.13 -4.03
C ASN A 111 17.98 21.92 -5.36
N ASN A 112 16.85 21.81 -6.07
CA ASN A 112 16.57 22.46 -7.36
C ASN A 112 17.64 22.21 -8.43
N LYS A 113 18.27 21.02 -8.42
CA LYS A 113 19.30 20.67 -9.41
C LYS A 113 18.68 20.07 -10.66
N VAL A 114 17.73 19.14 -10.48
CA VAL A 114 17.11 18.35 -11.55
C VAL A 114 15.66 18.08 -11.19
N ASP A 115 14.76 18.22 -12.17
CA ASP A 115 13.36 17.85 -11.98
C ASP A 115 13.16 16.33 -12.02
N ILE A 116 12.15 15.81 -11.32
CA ILE A 116 11.90 14.36 -11.30
C ILE A 116 11.17 13.95 -12.58
N GLU A 117 11.67 12.92 -13.25
CA GLU A 117 10.96 12.24 -14.35
C GLU A 117 9.50 11.97 -13.95
N PRO A 118 8.49 12.47 -14.69
CA PRO A 118 7.08 12.34 -14.35
C PRO A 118 6.64 10.95 -13.89
N LEU A 119 7.15 9.89 -14.53
CA LEU A 119 6.82 8.51 -14.16
C LEU A 119 7.38 8.07 -12.80
N PHE A 120 8.44 8.73 -12.29
CA PHE A 120 9.11 8.38 -11.05
C PHE A 120 8.75 9.26 -9.86
N ARG A 121 7.93 10.30 -10.04
CA ARG A 121 7.58 11.26 -8.98
C ARG A 121 7.08 10.56 -7.71
N ASP A 122 6.08 9.69 -7.84
CA ASP A 122 5.51 8.98 -6.70
C ASP A 122 6.54 8.05 -6.03
N THR A 123 7.39 7.39 -6.81
CA THR A 123 8.45 6.51 -6.30
C THR A 123 9.52 7.29 -5.54
N VAL A 124 9.99 8.41 -6.09
CA VAL A 124 11.02 9.25 -5.48
C VAL A 124 10.52 9.92 -4.20
N LEU A 125 9.29 10.43 -4.21
CA LEU A 125 8.67 10.97 -2.99
C LEU A 125 8.43 9.88 -1.94
N SER A 126 8.04 8.67 -2.36
CA SER A 126 7.90 7.51 -1.46
C SER A 126 9.23 7.12 -0.83
N ALA A 127 10.34 7.17 -1.57
CA ALA A 127 11.67 6.83 -1.04
C ALA A 127 12.04 7.70 0.16
N ALA A 128 11.78 9.01 0.09
CA ALA A 128 12.01 9.94 1.19
C ALA A 128 11.22 9.55 2.45
N ALA A 129 9.97 9.13 2.29
CA ALA A 129 9.14 8.66 3.40
C ALA A 129 9.65 7.34 3.99
N LEU A 130 10.00 6.37 3.14
CA LEU A 130 10.52 5.06 3.53
C LEU A 130 11.89 5.13 4.23
N ASN A 131 12.67 6.18 3.96
CA ASN A 131 13.93 6.46 4.67
C ASN A 131 13.70 6.97 6.11
N GLY A 132 12.50 7.49 6.41
CA GLY A 132 12.03 7.67 7.78
C GLY A 132 12.81 8.70 8.61
N SER A 133 12.64 9.99 8.31
CA SER A 133 13.15 11.07 9.17
C SER A 133 12.14 12.22 9.32
N SER A 134 12.20 12.94 10.45
CA SER A 134 11.38 14.14 10.65
C SER A 134 11.69 15.23 9.62
N THR A 135 12.95 15.32 9.16
CA THR A 135 13.36 16.19 8.05
C THR A 135 12.62 15.83 6.77
N ASN A 136 12.62 14.56 6.38
CA ASN A 136 11.93 14.11 5.17
C ASN A 136 10.42 14.31 5.28
N TYR A 137 9.84 14.08 6.46
CA TYR A 137 8.42 14.36 6.72
C TYR A 137 8.07 15.82 6.47
N ASN A 138 8.85 16.75 7.05
CA ASN A 138 8.63 18.18 6.88
C ASN A 138 8.82 18.61 5.42
N LEU A 139 9.85 18.09 4.73
CA LEU A 139 10.07 18.36 3.31
C LEU A 139 8.89 17.92 2.44
N LEU A 140 8.37 16.71 2.66
CA LEU A 140 7.20 16.20 1.94
C LEU A 140 5.95 17.03 2.24
N PHE A 141 5.75 17.42 3.49
CA PHE A 141 4.64 18.28 3.86
C PHE A 141 4.74 19.67 3.19
N ASP A 142 5.94 20.25 3.13
CA ASP A 142 6.18 21.52 2.44
C ASP A 142 5.97 21.39 0.92
N ILE A 143 6.39 20.29 0.30
CA ILE A 143 6.10 19.99 -1.11
C ILE A 143 4.60 19.93 -1.33
N TYR A 144 3.84 19.25 -0.47
CA TYR A 144 2.38 19.22 -0.53
C TYR A 144 1.76 20.63 -0.47
N LYS A 145 2.24 21.49 0.45
CA LYS A 145 1.69 22.83 0.61
C LYS A 145 1.92 23.77 -0.58
N LYS A 146 2.87 23.47 -1.47
CA LYS A 146 3.13 24.27 -2.68
C LYS A 146 1.97 24.23 -3.68
N GLY A 147 1.11 23.21 -3.66
CA GLY A 147 -0.06 23.14 -4.54
C GLY A 147 0.28 22.97 -6.02
N ASN A 148 1.42 22.36 -6.33
CA ASN A 148 1.88 22.04 -7.68
C ASN A 148 1.71 20.53 -7.99
N GLU A 149 2.24 20.08 -9.13
CA GLU A 149 2.12 18.70 -9.63
C GLU A 149 2.71 17.62 -8.71
N TYR A 150 3.52 17.98 -7.72
CA TYR A 150 4.08 17.06 -6.73
C TYR A 150 3.20 16.88 -5.50
N SER A 151 2.16 17.72 -5.34
CA SER A 151 1.46 17.84 -4.07
C SER A 151 0.72 16.57 -3.68
N VAL A 152 0.01 15.96 -4.63
CA VAL A 152 -0.76 14.72 -4.37
C VAL A 152 0.19 13.55 -4.06
N GLY A 153 1.29 13.41 -4.80
CA GLY A 153 2.31 12.39 -4.54
C GLY A 153 2.97 12.58 -3.18
N ALA A 154 3.28 13.83 -2.80
CA ALA A 154 3.90 14.13 -1.52
C ALA A 154 2.94 13.88 -0.35
N LEU A 155 1.65 14.23 -0.52
CA LEU A 155 0.61 13.89 0.44
C LEU A 155 0.56 12.37 0.65
N LYS A 156 0.42 11.59 -0.41
CA LYS A 156 0.37 10.12 -0.33
C LYS A 156 1.65 9.52 0.26
N ALA A 157 2.81 10.15 0.05
CA ALA A 157 4.06 9.70 0.66
C ALA A 157 4.06 9.87 2.20
N LEU A 158 3.35 10.85 2.76
CA LEU A 158 3.22 11.00 4.23
C LEU A 158 2.55 9.79 4.90
N ALA A 159 1.78 8.99 4.15
CA ALA A 159 1.18 7.75 4.63
C ALA A 159 2.14 6.56 4.69
N LYS A 160 3.37 6.69 4.15
CA LYS A 160 4.36 5.61 4.05
C LYS A 160 5.43 5.64 5.15
N PHE A 161 5.31 6.54 6.12
CA PHE A 161 6.22 6.57 7.27
C PHE A 161 5.87 5.44 8.23
N ASP A 162 6.90 4.69 8.68
CA ASP A 162 6.73 3.64 9.70
C ASP A 162 6.65 4.19 11.14
N ASP A 163 7.19 5.40 11.35
CA ASP A 163 7.21 6.06 12.65
C ASP A 163 5.79 6.49 13.07
N LEU A 164 5.29 5.90 14.17
CA LEU A 164 3.95 6.17 14.70
C LEU A 164 3.74 7.64 15.11
N VAL A 165 4.78 8.34 15.54
CA VAL A 165 4.72 9.76 15.90
C VAL A 165 4.53 10.60 14.64
N LEU A 166 5.27 10.31 13.57
CA LEU A 166 5.12 10.99 12.29
C LEU A 166 3.77 10.70 11.64
N MET A 167 3.27 9.46 11.70
CA MET A 167 1.90 9.15 11.27
C MET A 167 0.85 9.92 12.09
N LYS A 168 1.02 10.02 13.42
CA LYS A 168 0.13 10.83 14.26
C LYS A 168 0.13 12.30 13.84
N ASN A 169 1.29 12.86 13.46
CA ASN A 169 1.36 14.24 12.96
C ASN A 169 0.47 14.46 11.73
N THR A 170 0.31 13.43 10.87
CA THR A 170 -0.59 13.50 9.71
C THR A 170 -2.04 13.65 10.14
N PHE A 171 -2.50 12.89 11.14
CA PHE A 171 -3.82 13.06 11.73
C PHE A 171 -3.98 14.44 12.41
N ASP A 172 -2.95 14.93 13.09
CA ASP A 172 -2.96 16.27 13.67
C ASP A 172 -3.07 17.36 12.59
N HIS A 173 -2.48 17.18 11.41
CA HIS A 173 -2.65 18.06 10.25
C HIS A 173 -4.07 18.00 9.64
N ILE A 174 -4.72 16.83 9.64
CA ILE A 174 -6.14 16.71 9.28
C ILE A 174 -6.99 17.51 10.28
N ASN A 175 -6.84 17.23 11.59
CA ASN A 175 -7.65 17.84 12.65
C ASN A 175 -7.46 19.37 12.72
N SER A 176 -6.25 19.86 12.46
CA SER A 176 -5.94 21.30 12.42
C SER A 176 -6.24 21.98 11.07
N LYS A 177 -6.89 21.28 10.13
CA LYS A 177 -7.28 21.79 8.80
C LYS A 177 -6.09 22.32 7.98
N ARG A 178 -4.91 21.72 8.17
CA ARG A 178 -3.69 22.04 7.40
C ARG A 178 -3.63 21.25 6.07
N ILE A 179 -4.33 20.12 6.02
CA ILE A 179 -4.65 19.36 4.80
C ILE A 179 -5.95 19.93 4.22
N TYR A 180 -5.99 20.14 2.90
CA TYR A 180 -7.18 20.64 2.22
C TYR A 180 -8.31 19.63 2.36
N THR A 181 -9.54 20.10 2.61
CA THR A 181 -10.71 19.24 2.86
C THR A 181 -10.93 18.18 1.79
N GLN A 182 -10.71 18.52 0.52
CA GLN A 182 -10.85 17.59 -0.61
C GLN A 182 -9.80 16.45 -0.60
N ASP A 183 -8.66 16.67 0.04
CA ASP A 183 -7.52 15.74 0.08
C ASP A 183 -7.53 14.83 1.32
N VAL A 184 -8.37 15.13 2.32
CA VAL A 184 -8.45 14.37 3.58
C VAL A 184 -8.73 12.90 3.32
N PHE A 185 -9.63 12.60 2.39
CA PHE A 185 -9.97 11.22 2.08
C PHE A 185 -8.86 10.48 1.33
N ASP A 186 -8.12 11.17 0.45
CA ASP A 186 -6.99 10.60 -0.27
C ASP A 186 -5.86 10.18 0.68
N ILE A 187 -5.54 11.01 1.69
CA ILE A 187 -4.51 10.66 2.68
C ILE A 187 -4.96 9.54 3.61
N LEU A 188 -6.24 9.52 4.00
CA LEU A 188 -6.80 8.45 4.82
C LEU A 188 -6.77 7.10 4.09
N GLU A 189 -7.15 7.08 2.81
CA GLU A 189 -7.03 5.90 1.96
C GLU A 189 -5.58 5.43 1.82
N ALA A 190 -4.65 6.35 1.58
CA ALA A 190 -3.24 6.05 1.48
C ALA A 190 -2.68 5.45 2.79
N MET A 191 -3.02 6.00 3.95
CA MET A 191 -2.59 5.47 5.26
C MET A 191 -3.05 4.05 5.47
N SER A 192 -4.30 3.75 5.14
CA SER A 192 -4.84 2.40 5.30
C SER A 192 -4.23 1.38 4.34
N THR A 193 -3.83 1.83 3.14
CA THR A 193 -3.30 0.96 2.09
C THR A 193 -1.81 0.68 2.26
N TYR A 194 -1.02 1.70 2.65
CA TYR A 194 0.44 1.59 2.60
C TYR A 194 1.09 1.22 3.93
N ASN A 195 0.40 1.39 5.05
CA ASN A 195 0.96 1.08 6.36
C ASN A 195 0.02 0.14 7.15
N PRO A 196 0.50 -1.02 7.62
CA PRO A 196 -0.28 -1.93 8.46
C PRO A 196 -0.85 -1.24 9.72
N ASN A 197 -0.06 -0.34 10.33
CA ASN A 197 -0.53 0.47 11.47
C ASN A 197 -1.51 1.56 11.05
N GLY A 198 -1.47 2.00 9.79
CA GLY A 198 -2.32 3.07 9.27
C GLY A 198 -3.80 2.71 9.28
N SER A 199 -4.16 1.47 8.92
CA SER A 199 -5.55 0.99 9.02
C SER A 199 -6.06 1.02 10.47
N LYS A 200 -5.23 0.56 11.43
CA LYS A 200 -5.57 0.57 12.86
C LYS A 200 -5.69 2.00 13.41
N MET A 201 -4.73 2.88 13.09
CA MET A 201 -4.77 4.28 13.52
C MET A 201 -5.97 5.03 12.93
N MET A 202 -6.32 4.75 11.67
CA MET A 202 -7.49 5.31 11.02
C MET A 202 -8.78 4.80 11.67
N TRP A 203 -8.86 3.51 11.99
CA TRP A 203 -9.97 2.92 12.74
C TRP A 203 -10.13 3.58 14.12
N GLU A 204 -9.04 3.73 14.87
CA GLU A 204 -9.05 4.44 16.15
C GLU A 204 -9.50 5.90 15.99
N TRP A 205 -9.02 6.61 14.97
CA TRP A 205 -9.41 8.00 14.71
C TRP A 205 -10.91 8.13 14.36
N ILE A 206 -11.43 7.23 13.51
CA ILE A 206 -12.85 7.21 13.10
C ILE A 206 -13.77 6.86 14.26
N THR A 207 -13.43 5.82 15.02
CA THR A 207 -14.26 5.36 16.14
C THR A 207 -14.31 6.39 17.27
N ASN A 208 -13.19 7.08 17.55
CA ASN A 208 -13.14 8.15 18.55
C ASN A 208 -13.85 9.44 18.12
N SER A 209 -13.98 9.68 16.81
CA SER A 209 -14.52 10.93 16.26
C SER A 209 -15.82 10.73 15.46
N TRP A 210 -16.49 9.59 15.62
CA TRP A 210 -17.57 9.11 14.76
C TRP A 210 -18.67 10.16 14.51
N ASP A 211 -19.20 10.76 15.58
CA ASP A 211 -20.27 11.75 15.49
C ASP A 211 -19.83 13.04 14.79
N SER A 212 -18.56 13.42 14.93
CA SER A 212 -18.01 14.61 14.26
C SER A 212 -17.84 14.34 12.77
N ILE A 213 -17.28 13.18 12.42
CA ILE A 213 -17.01 12.81 11.02
C ILE A 213 -18.33 12.64 10.27
N THR A 214 -19.32 11.95 10.83
CA THR A 214 -20.62 11.73 10.17
C THR A 214 -21.44 13.01 10.01
N LYS A 215 -21.18 14.02 10.85
CA LYS A 215 -21.77 15.37 10.73
C LYS A 215 -21.08 16.21 9.65
N GLU A 216 -19.76 16.11 9.52
CA GLU A 216 -18.97 16.85 8.53
C GLU A 216 -19.07 16.23 7.14
N TYR A 217 -19.19 14.90 7.09
CA TYR A 217 -19.22 14.09 5.87
C TYR A 217 -20.44 13.16 5.90
N PRO A 218 -21.58 13.61 5.36
CA PRO A 218 -22.80 12.81 5.31
C PRO A 218 -22.57 11.40 4.72
N PRO A 219 -23.12 10.34 5.33
CA PRO A 219 -22.82 8.94 4.96
C PRO A 219 -23.23 8.52 3.54
N ASP A 220 -24.08 9.29 2.88
CA ASP A 220 -24.52 9.11 1.49
C ASP A 220 -23.51 9.64 0.46
N LEU A 221 -22.49 10.38 0.90
CA LEU A 221 -21.44 10.87 0.04
C LEU A 221 -20.42 9.77 -0.27
N LYS A 222 -20.07 9.63 -1.56
CA LYS A 222 -19.06 8.67 -2.04
C LYS A 222 -17.74 8.68 -1.26
N PRO A 223 -17.16 9.85 -0.90
CA PRO A 223 -15.90 9.86 -0.14
C PRO A 223 -16.00 9.15 1.22
N PHE A 224 -17.15 9.23 1.90
CA PHE A 224 -17.38 8.50 3.14
C PHE A 224 -17.49 6.98 2.91
N GLN A 225 -18.14 6.55 1.83
CA GLN A 225 -18.15 5.14 1.43
C GLN A 225 -16.73 4.62 1.15
N HIS A 226 -15.88 5.42 0.51
CA HIS A 226 -14.48 5.07 0.30
C HIS A 226 -13.73 4.89 1.62
N VAL A 227 -13.94 5.79 2.59
CA VAL A 227 -13.38 5.67 3.95
C VAL A 227 -13.72 4.35 4.61
N ILE A 228 -15.01 3.94 4.55
CA ILE A 228 -15.47 2.66 5.12
C ILE A 228 -14.68 1.49 4.54
N ARG A 229 -14.47 1.49 3.22
CA ARG A 229 -13.65 0.47 2.56
C ARG A 229 -12.18 0.55 3.00
N SER A 230 -11.62 1.76 3.04
CA SER A 230 -10.20 1.98 3.31
C SER A 230 -9.77 1.48 4.69
N PHE A 231 -10.44 1.86 5.79
CA PHE A 231 -9.95 1.47 7.13
C PHE A 231 -10.03 -0.03 7.40
N THR A 232 -10.87 -0.75 6.65
CA THR A 232 -10.94 -2.22 6.73
C THR A 232 -9.91 -2.92 5.85
N ASN A 233 -9.20 -2.20 4.98
CA ASN A 233 -8.33 -2.81 3.97
C ASN A 233 -7.05 -3.43 4.55
N GLY A 234 -6.58 -2.98 5.72
CA GLY A 234 -5.46 -3.63 6.42
C GLY A 234 -5.88 -4.76 7.36
N PHE A 235 -7.18 -5.03 7.52
CA PHE A 235 -7.66 -6.03 8.47
C PHE A 235 -7.75 -7.43 7.85
N SER A 236 -7.30 -8.41 8.63
CA SER A 236 -7.17 -9.81 8.24
C SER A 236 -7.40 -10.78 9.39
N LYS A 237 -7.79 -10.30 10.58
CA LYS A 237 -8.00 -11.12 11.80
C LYS A 237 -9.47 -11.23 12.18
N GLN A 238 -9.83 -12.37 12.78
CA GLN A 238 -11.18 -12.59 13.29
C GLN A 238 -11.56 -11.57 14.39
N SER A 239 -10.60 -11.13 15.22
CA SER A 239 -10.85 -10.12 16.25
C SER A 239 -11.27 -8.78 15.65
N GLU A 240 -10.63 -8.35 14.56
CA GLU A 240 -10.93 -7.10 13.86
C GLU A 240 -12.32 -7.15 13.22
N TYR A 241 -12.69 -8.30 12.65
CA TYR A 241 -14.04 -8.56 12.16
C TYR A 241 -15.10 -8.37 13.26
N LEU A 242 -14.90 -9.00 14.42
CA LEU A 242 -15.82 -8.91 15.55
C LEU A 242 -15.90 -7.49 16.10
N GLU A 243 -14.78 -6.79 16.16
CA GLU A 243 -14.70 -5.39 16.60
C GLU A 243 -15.53 -4.47 15.70
N ILE A 244 -15.39 -4.57 14.37
CA ILE A 244 -16.17 -3.79 13.41
C ILE A 244 -17.67 -4.11 13.54
N GLN A 245 -18.03 -5.40 13.61
CA GLN A 245 -19.43 -5.80 13.80
C GLN A 245 -20.02 -5.18 15.07
N GLN A 246 -19.28 -5.24 16.17
CA GLN A 246 -19.71 -4.69 17.45
C GLN A 246 -19.84 -3.16 17.41
N PHE A 247 -18.93 -2.46 16.72
CA PHE A 247 -19.00 -1.01 16.58
C PHE A 247 -20.22 -0.54 15.78
N PHE A 248 -20.59 -1.25 14.71
CA PHE A 248 -21.71 -0.87 13.84
C PHE A 248 -23.07 -1.46 14.21
N LYS A 249 -23.13 -2.40 15.17
CA LYS A 249 -24.35 -3.12 15.56
C LYS A 249 -25.57 -2.22 15.80
N ASP A 250 -25.36 -1.11 16.49
CA ASP A 250 -26.43 -0.20 16.93
C ASP A 250 -26.40 1.16 16.19
N LYS A 251 -25.65 1.27 15.08
CA LYS A 251 -25.52 2.50 14.29
C LYS A 251 -26.41 2.48 13.05
N ASP A 252 -26.88 3.65 12.63
CA ASP A 252 -27.52 3.80 11.31
C ASP A 252 -26.45 3.69 10.23
N THR A 253 -26.51 2.61 9.45
CA THR A 253 -25.58 2.32 8.36
C THR A 253 -26.15 2.67 6.98
N LYS A 254 -27.34 3.28 6.93
CA LYS A 254 -27.99 3.65 5.68
C LYS A 254 -27.07 4.55 4.85
N GLY A 255 -26.79 4.12 3.62
CA GLY A 255 -25.91 4.82 2.69
C GLY A 255 -24.52 4.20 2.56
N PHE A 256 -24.11 3.32 3.48
CA PHE A 256 -22.85 2.57 3.38
C PHE A 256 -22.96 1.10 3.81
N ASP A 257 -24.17 0.60 4.09
CA ASP A 257 -24.47 -0.77 4.50
C ASP A 257 -23.90 -1.82 3.55
N MET A 258 -24.05 -1.63 2.25
CA MET A 258 -23.46 -2.50 1.22
C MET A 258 -21.93 -2.51 1.29
N ILE A 259 -21.30 -1.36 1.52
CA ILE A 259 -19.83 -1.24 1.57
C ILE A 259 -19.32 -1.89 2.86
N LEU A 260 -19.98 -1.66 3.98
CA LEU A 260 -19.67 -2.32 5.25
C LEU A 260 -19.77 -3.84 5.13
N ALA A 261 -20.81 -4.36 4.47
CA ALA A 261 -20.96 -5.79 4.22
C ALA A 261 -19.80 -6.36 3.38
N GLN A 262 -19.43 -5.68 2.29
CA GLN A 262 -18.28 -6.08 1.44
C GLN A 262 -16.96 -6.05 2.20
N SER A 263 -16.74 -5.04 3.04
CA SER A 263 -15.57 -4.93 3.90
C SER A 263 -15.49 -6.08 4.90
N LEU A 264 -16.60 -6.40 5.59
CA LEU A 264 -16.68 -7.53 6.51
C LEU A 264 -16.47 -8.88 5.79
N GLU A 265 -17.02 -9.05 4.60
CA GLU A 265 -16.79 -10.24 3.77
C GLU A 265 -15.31 -10.39 3.38
N THR A 266 -14.65 -9.28 3.04
CA THR A 266 -13.21 -9.27 2.72
C THR A 266 -12.36 -9.68 3.92
N ILE A 267 -12.61 -9.10 5.10
CA ILE A 267 -11.89 -9.47 6.33
C ILE A 267 -12.14 -10.94 6.67
N LYS A 268 -13.40 -11.39 6.53
CA LYS A 268 -13.78 -12.78 6.76
C LYS A 268 -13.00 -13.74 5.87
N TYR A 269 -13.03 -13.47 4.58
CA TYR A 269 -12.30 -14.25 3.60
C TYR A 269 -10.78 -14.31 3.95
N ARG A 270 -10.17 -13.18 4.35
CA ARG A 270 -8.75 -13.12 4.72
C ARG A 270 -8.40 -13.95 5.95
N TYR A 271 -9.16 -13.84 7.04
CA TYR A 271 -8.86 -14.63 8.24
C TYR A 271 -9.11 -16.13 8.02
N GLU A 272 -10.09 -16.49 7.18
CA GLU A 272 -10.35 -17.88 6.79
C GLU A 272 -9.20 -18.43 5.92
N TRP A 273 -8.71 -17.63 4.96
CA TRP A 273 -7.55 -17.97 4.15
C TRP A 273 -6.31 -18.19 5.02
N TYR A 274 -5.99 -17.24 5.90
CA TYR A 274 -4.88 -17.36 6.84
C TYR A 274 -4.97 -18.67 7.65
N SER A 275 -6.13 -18.91 8.28
CA SER A 275 -6.33 -20.07 9.15
C SER A 275 -6.14 -21.40 8.41
N ARG A 276 -6.54 -21.45 7.14
CA ARG A 276 -6.44 -22.64 6.29
C ARG A 276 -5.00 -22.92 5.82
N ASP A 277 -4.30 -21.86 5.42
CA ASP A 277 -3.05 -22.00 4.65
C ASP A 277 -1.77 -21.75 5.46
N ILE A 278 -1.85 -21.19 6.67
CA ILE A 278 -0.66 -20.83 7.48
C ILE A 278 0.30 -22.00 7.72
N ASN A 279 -0.22 -23.20 7.99
CA ASN A 279 0.62 -24.38 8.20
C ASN A 279 1.29 -24.85 6.89
N VAL A 280 0.58 -24.74 5.76
CA VAL A 280 1.11 -25.09 4.43
C VAL A 280 2.22 -24.11 4.04
N LEU A 281 2.02 -22.83 4.33
CA LEU A 281 3.02 -21.80 4.13
C LEU A 281 4.29 -22.08 4.95
N HIS A 282 4.16 -22.37 6.25
CA HIS A 282 5.31 -22.69 7.11
C HIS A 282 6.12 -23.87 6.57
N GLN A 283 5.45 -24.99 6.23
CA GLN A 283 6.12 -26.15 5.64
C GLN A 283 6.82 -25.83 4.32
N TYR A 284 6.20 -24.99 3.49
CA TYR A 284 6.81 -24.55 2.23
C TYR A 284 8.08 -23.72 2.49
N LEU A 285 8.03 -22.74 3.40
CA LEU A 285 9.19 -21.91 3.74
C LEU A 285 10.34 -22.73 4.33
N GLU A 286 10.05 -23.67 5.25
CA GLU A 286 11.03 -24.61 5.79
C GLU A 286 11.69 -25.49 4.70
N SER A 287 10.94 -25.84 3.65
CA SER A 287 11.48 -26.62 2.53
C SER A 287 12.46 -25.83 1.65
N LEU A 288 12.43 -24.49 1.72
CA LEU A 288 13.35 -23.62 0.99
C LEU A 288 14.67 -23.42 1.72
N THR A 289 14.68 -23.48 3.05
CA THR A 289 15.89 -23.32 3.88
C THR A 289 16.70 -24.62 4.03
N ASN A 290 16.05 -25.77 3.86
CA ASN A 290 16.67 -27.10 3.93
C ASN A 290 17.29 -27.58 2.61
N LYS A 291 17.42 -26.69 1.62
CA LYS A 291 18.05 -26.94 0.31
C LYS A 291 19.22 -25.98 0.10
#